data_AF-A0A918NZF3-F1
#
_entry.id   AF-A0A918NZF3-F1
#
_cell.length_a   1.000
_cell.length_b   1.000
_cell.length_c   1.000
_cell.angle_alpha   90.00
_cell.angle_beta   90.00
_cell.angle_gamma   90.00
#
_symmetry.space_group_name_H-M   'P 1'
#
loop_
_entity.id
_entity.type
_entity.pdbx_description
1 polymer ?
#
loop_
_entity_poly.entity_id
_entity_poly.type
_entity_poly.pdbx_seq_one_letter_code
_entity_poly.pdbx_strand_id
1 'polypeptide(L)'
;MRANRARPLPARMAQAHLALAVRAHPADGARQGGDVHAAVPTPVGPRLLLGDVKGHGPTAAPLAAAVLAVFRHTAAEADDLTLLLLQPAPP
;
A
#
# COMPACT_ATOMS: atom_id res chain seq x y z
N MET A 1 19.62 9.96 11.24
CA MET A 1 18.82 9.46 10.09
C MET A 1 17.37 9.33 10.53
N ARG A 2 16.41 10.01 9.88
CA ARG A 2 14.98 9.81 10.16
C ARG A 2 14.48 8.68 9.28
N ALA A 3 14.17 7.53 9.89
CA ALA A 3 13.52 6.42 9.19
C ALA A 3 12.20 6.91 8.59
N ASN A 4 12.06 6.75 7.28
CA ASN A 4 10.83 7.05 6.57
C ASN A 4 9.77 6.04 7.05
N ARG A 5 8.90 6.47 7.97
CA ARG A 5 7.92 5.60 8.60
C ARG A 5 6.81 5.32 7.58
N ALA A 6 6.94 4.18 6.91
CA ALA A 6 5.81 3.36 6.50
C ALA A 6 4.60 3.61 7.41
N ARG A 7 3.46 4.06 6.85
CA ARG A 7 2.26 4.28 7.66
C ARG A 7 1.94 2.97 8.38
N PRO A 8 1.86 2.95 9.73
CA PRO A 8 1.58 1.73 10.45
C PRO A 8 0.20 1.22 10.05
N LEU A 9 0.10 -0.10 9.87
CA LEU A 9 -1.20 -0.75 9.71
C LEU A 9 -1.94 -0.73 11.05
N PRO A 10 -3.28 -0.69 11.04
CA PRO A 10 -4.04 -0.87 12.27
C PRO A 10 -3.71 -2.24 12.88
N ALA A 11 -3.49 -2.30 14.19
CA ALA A 11 -3.09 -3.53 14.90
C ALA A 11 -4.18 -4.63 14.87
N ARG A 12 -5.43 -4.23 14.61
CA ARG A 12 -6.57 -5.12 14.49
C ARG A 12 -7.42 -4.68 13.31
N MET A 13 -7.90 -5.66 12.54
CA MET A 13 -8.82 -5.42 11.44
C MET A 13 -9.90 -6.50 11.45
N ALA A 14 -11.14 -6.08 11.69
CA ALA A 14 -12.25 -7.00 12.00
C ALA A 14 -11.86 -8.00 13.12
N GLN A 15 -11.97 -9.30 12.85
CA GLN A 15 -11.62 -10.36 13.79
C GLN A 15 -10.13 -10.76 13.76
N ALA A 16 -9.33 -10.18 12.84
CA ALA A 16 -7.93 -10.53 12.65
C ALA A 16 -6.97 -9.53 13.34
N HIS A 17 -5.84 -10.03 13.83
CA HIS A 17 -4.71 -9.22 14.26
C HIS A 17 -3.76 -8.99 13.08
N LEU A 18 -3.32 -7.75 12.89
CA LEU A 18 -2.33 -7.41 11.86
C LEU A 18 -1.03 -6.96 12.52
N ALA A 19 0.07 -7.55 12.07
CA ALA A 19 1.42 -7.08 12.34
C ALA A 19 2.14 -6.86 11.02
N LEU A 20 2.81 -5.72 10.87
CA LEU A 20 3.65 -5.44 9.71
C LEU A 20 5.09 -5.25 10.16
N ALA A 21 5.98 -6.08 9.62
CA ALA A 21 7.41 -5.89 9.71
C ALA A 21 7.95 -5.52 8.34
N VAL A 22 8.49 -4.30 8.20
CA VAL A 22 9.13 -3.84 6.96
C VAL A 22 10.64 -3.96 7.13
N ARG A 23 11.29 -4.73 6.26
CA ARG A 23 12.74 -4.81 6.15
C ARG A 23 13.14 -4.20 4.82
N ALA A 24 13.49 -2.92 4.82
CA ALA A 24 13.96 -2.23 3.63
C ALA A 24 15.49 -2.27 3.57
N HIS A 25 16.05 -2.65 2.42
CA HIS A 25 17.47 -2.47 2.10
C HIS A 25 17.59 -1.40 1.01
N PRO A 26 17.54 -0.10 1.37
CA PRO A 26 17.63 0.95 0.37
C PRO A 26 18.99 0.92 -0.33
N ALA A 27 18.98 1.00 -1.66
CA ALA A 27 20.20 1.31 -2.44
C ALA A 27 20.71 2.71 -2.07
N ASP A 28 22.03 2.92 -2.13
CA ASP A 28 22.71 4.14 -1.67
C ASP A 28 21.99 5.43 -2.12
N GLY A 29 21.48 6.18 -1.15
CA GLY A 29 20.79 7.47 -1.37
C GLY A 29 19.26 7.39 -1.54
N ALA A 30 18.66 6.21 -1.73
CA ALA A 30 17.20 6.06 -1.79
C ALA A 30 16.59 6.12 -0.38
N ARG A 31 15.78 7.14 -0.09
CA ARG A 31 15.13 7.32 1.23
C ARG A 31 13.90 6.44 1.45
N GLN A 32 13.43 5.75 0.42
CA GLN A 32 12.23 4.93 0.41
C GLN A 32 12.47 3.77 -0.57
N GLY A 33 12.28 2.53 -0.12
CA GLY A 33 12.24 1.38 -1.01
C GLY A 33 11.01 1.41 -1.92
N GLY A 34 10.94 0.47 -2.87
CA GLY A 34 9.78 0.27 -3.75
C GLY A 34 8.54 -0.28 -3.04
N ASP A 35 8.70 -0.84 -1.84
CA ASP A 35 7.59 -1.49 -1.15
C ASP A 35 6.44 -0.54 -0.79
N VAL A 36 5.21 -0.98 -1.06
CA VAL A 36 3.96 -0.33 -0.68
C VAL A 36 3.08 -1.29 0.10
N HIS A 37 2.44 -0.76 1.14
CA HIS A 37 1.42 -1.48 1.88
C HIS A 37 0.29 -0.55 2.34
N ALA A 38 -0.93 -1.08 2.37
CA ALA A 38 -2.09 -0.39 2.90
C ALA A 38 -3.09 -1.41 3.43
N ALA A 39 -3.84 -1.04 4.46
CA ALA A 39 -4.97 -1.82 4.92
C ALA A 39 -6.19 -0.90 5.08
N VAL A 40 -7.33 -1.34 4.55
CA VAL A 40 -8.60 -0.59 4.53
C VAL A 40 -9.69 -1.51 5.10
N PRO A 41 -10.29 -1.16 6.25
CA PRO A 41 -11.48 -1.84 6.73
C PRO A 41 -12.68 -1.47 5.86
N THR A 42 -13.52 -2.44 5.51
CA THR A 42 -14.76 -2.22 4.76
C THR A 42 -15.91 -3.03 5.35
N PRO A 43 -17.18 -2.69 5.09
CA PRO A 43 -18.33 -3.46 5.55
C PRO A 43 -18.34 -4.91 5.04
N VAL A 44 -17.80 -5.14 3.84
CA VAL A 44 -17.75 -6.46 3.17
C VAL A 44 -16.49 -7.26 3.53
N GLY A 45 -15.58 -6.69 4.32
CA GLY A 45 -14.39 -7.37 4.81
C GLY A 45 -13.11 -6.51 4.74
N PRO A 46 -12.05 -6.90 5.47
CA PRO A 46 -10.76 -6.22 5.44
C PRO A 46 -10.09 -6.33 4.06
N ARG A 47 -9.41 -5.26 3.63
CA ARG A 47 -8.62 -5.24 2.39
C ARG A 47 -7.17 -4.88 2.68
N LEU A 48 -6.24 -5.67 2.14
CA LEU A 48 -4.80 -5.49 2.30
C LEU A 48 -4.14 -5.37 0.93
N LEU A 49 -3.31 -4.35 0.76
CA LEU A 49 -2.36 -4.22 -0.34
C LEU A 49 -0.96 -4.46 0.21
N LEU A 50 -0.22 -5.34 -0.44
CA LEU A 50 1.22 -5.53 -0.30
C LEU A 50 1.79 -5.57 -1.73
N GLY A 51 2.80 -4.74 -2.02
CA GLY A 51 3.40 -4.71 -3.35
C GLY A 51 4.81 -4.13 -3.33
N ASP A 52 5.58 -4.44 -4.36
CA ASP A 52 6.92 -3.89 -4.62
C ASP A 52 6.85 -3.06 -5.92
N VAL A 53 7.14 -1.77 -5.81
CA VAL A 53 7.23 -0.85 -6.95
C VAL A 53 8.62 -0.95 -7.54
N LYS A 54 8.71 -1.52 -8.75
CA LYS A 54 9.99 -1.62 -9.47
C LYS A 54 10.65 -0.26 -9.65
N GLY A 55 11.92 -0.18 -9.27
CA GLY A 55 12.75 1.01 -9.35
C GLY A 55 13.16 1.53 -7.97
N HIS A 56 14.20 2.35 -7.92
CA HIS A 56 14.67 3.00 -6.70
C HIS A 56 14.82 4.51 -6.91
N GLY A 57 14.58 5.29 -5.86
CA GLY A 57 14.81 6.73 -5.87
C GLY A 57 13.57 7.59 -6.18
N PRO A 58 13.77 8.87 -6.54
CA PRO A 58 12.72 9.91 -6.50
C PRO A 58 11.56 9.72 -7.50
N THR A 59 11.71 8.86 -8.51
CA THR A 59 10.66 8.53 -9.49
C THR A 59 9.73 7.40 -9.03
N ALA A 60 10.17 6.54 -8.10
CA ALA A 60 9.35 5.45 -7.56
C ALA A 60 8.33 5.94 -6.52
N ALA A 61 8.67 7.00 -5.78
CA ALA A 61 7.81 7.53 -4.72
C ALA A 61 6.45 8.10 -5.23
N PRO A 62 6.39 8.86 -6.34
CA PRO A 62 5.11 9.30 -6.92
C PRO A 62 4.22 8.13 -7.36
N LEU A 63 4.81 7.10 -7.98
CA LEU A 63 4.07 5.92 -8.41
C LEU A 63 3.51 5.14 -7.22
N ALA A 64 4.33 4.92 -6.18
CA ALA A 64 3.92 4.32 -4.93
C ALA A 64 2.76 5.09 -4.26
N ALA A 65 2.86 6.43 -4.24
CA ALA A 65 1.81 7.29 -3.70
C ALA A 65 0.50 7.19 -4.51
N ALA A 66 0.59 7.17 -5.85
CA ALA A 66 -0.58 7.02 -6.72
C ALA A 66 -1.28 5.67 -6.51
N VAL A 67 -0.53 4.56 -6.47
CA VAL A 67 -1.06 3.22 -6.20
C VAL A 67 -1.77 3.18 -4.84
N LEU A 68 -1.15 3.73 -3.80
CA LEU A 68 -1.75 3.78 -2.46
C LEU A 68 -3.01 4.65 -2.42
N ALA A 69 -3.06 5.76 -3.17
CA ALA A 69 -4.23 6.63 -3.23
C ALA A 69 -5.40 5.93 -3.93
N VAL A 70 -5.16 5.37 -5.13
CA VAL A 70 -6.17 4.63 -5.90
C VAL A 70 -6.68 3.44 -5.09
N PHE A 71 -5.77 2.63 -4.53
CA PHE A 71 -6.18 1.49 -3.72
C PHE A 71 -7.07 1.91 -2.55
N ARG A 72 -6.73 2.96 -1.80
CA ARG A 72 -7.55 3.40 -0.65
C ARG A 72 -8.95 3.84 -1.07
N HIS A 73 -9.08 4.49 -2.22
CA HIS A 73 -10.36 4.92 -2.75
C HIS A 73 -11.19 3.72 -3.24
N THR A 74 -10.66 2.92 -4.16
CA THR A 74 -11.38 1.77 -4.72
C THR A 74 -11.66 0.70 -3.67
N ALA A 75 -10.74 0.49 -2.71
CA ALA A 75 -10.97 -0.42 -1.59
C ALA A 75 -12.11 0.04 -0.67
N ALA A 76 -12.42 1.32 -0.57
CA ALA A 76 -13.55 1.78 0.23
C ALA A 76 -14.90 1.59 -0.49
N GLU A 77 -14.91 1.62 -1.83
CA GLU A 77 -16.14 1.66 -2.64
C GLU A 77 -16.54 0.31 -3.25
N ALA A 78 -15.58 -0.55 -3.62
CA ALA A 78 -15.93 -1.81 -4.29
C ALA A 78 -16.62 -2.76 -3.31
N ASP A 79 -17.59 -3.55 -3.78
CA ASP A 79 -18.26 -4.59 -2.97
C ASP A 79 -17.54 -5.95 -3.01
N ASP A 80 -16.72 -6.18 -4.03
CA ASP A 80 -15.96 -7.42 -4.22
C ASP A 80 -14.46 -7.12 -4.45
N LEU A 81 -13.60 -8.05 -4.01
CA LEU A 81 -12.14 -7.89 -4.13
C LEU A 81 -11.68 -7.91 -5.59
N THR A 82 -12.34 -8.67 -6.46
CA THR A 82 -12.02 -8.80 -7.89
C THR A 82 -12.20 -7.47 -8.61
N LEU A 83 -13.11 -6.61 -8.15
CA LEU A 83 -13.33 -5.28 -8.71
C LEU A 83 -12.15 -4.33 -8.48
N LEU A 84 -11.27 -4.62 -7.51
CA LEU A 84 -10.01 -3.87 -7.34
C LEU A 84 -9.03 -4.12 -8.49
N LEU A 85 -9.12 -5.27 -9.16
CA LEU A 85 -8.22 -5.65 -10.25
C LEU A 85 -8.73 -5.19 -11.62
N LEU A 86 -10.01 -4.83 -11.72
CA LEU A 86 -10.69 -4.53 -12.97
C LEU A 86 -10.81 -3.03 -13.28
N GLN A 87 -10.02 -2.17 -12.61
CA GLN A 87 -10.05 -0.74 -12.91
C GLN A 87 -9.45 -0.50 -14.30
N PRO A 88 -10.20 0.05 -15.27
CA PRO A 88 -9.61 0.48 -16.53
C PRO A 88 -8.53 1.53 -16.23
N ALA A 89 -7.43 1.51 -16.99
CA ALA A 89 -6.41 2.54 -16.89
C ALA A 89 -7.08 3.92 -17.01
N PRO A 90 -6.73 4.91 -16.17
CA PRO A 90 -7.25 6.26 -16.34
C PRO A 90 -6.88 6.76 -17.76
N PRO A 91 -7.75 7.57 -18.39
CA PRO A 91 -7.53 8.07 -19.74
C PRO A 91 -6.23 8.90 -19.86
#